data_AF-A0A9X0AYE2-F1
#
_entry.id   AF-A0A9X0AYE2-F1
#
_cell.length_a   1.000
_cell.length_b   1.000
_cell.length_c   1.000
_cell.angle_alpha   90.00
_cell.angle_beta   90.00
_cell.angle_gamma   90.00
#
_symmetry.space_group_name_H-M   'P 1'
#
loop_
_entity.id
_entity.type
_entity.pdbx_description
1 polymer ?
#
loop_
_entity_poly.entity_id
_entity_poly.type
_entity_poly.pdbx_seq_one_letter_code
_entity_poly.pdbx_strand_id
1 'polypeptide(L)'
;MSSYSGLNPEEFKILEEEHIISASVNGKIKVSTGLLSPKTSDGGTTSSNSTSTASVRVLYKGQSSIEDFELPENLECVALVEYLGYTRTKAEEIFTRWAARPDPDSNPYSLKKYAIIELNNLERAPIREFLHQPAEAMRRFGISQEMVDKMTAPEHKDIFEAETLVYWLETAMRSRYGTVERYLEILKSRAIGILHTKDKK
;
A
#
# COMPACT_ATOMS: atom_id res chain seq x y z
N MET A 1 14.75 -16.74 -9.25
CA MET A 1 13.34 -17.20 -9.23
C MET A 1 12.49 -16.00 -8.85
N SER A 2 11.77 -15.43 -9.81
CA SER A 2 10.92 -14.26 -9.56
C SER A 2 9.69 -14.72 -8.80
N SER A 3 9.65 -14.46 -7.48
CA SER A 3 8.44 -14.68 -6.69
C SER A 3 7.39 -13.69 -7.15
N TYR A 4 6.37 -14.19 -7.85
CA TYR A 4 5.17 -13.42 -8.19
C TYR A 4 4.68 -12.72 -6.91
N SER A 5 4.77 -11.39 -6.89
CA SER A 5 4.52 -10.58 -5.69
C SER A 5 3.06 -10.12 -5.59
N GLY A 6 2.15 -10.93 -6.13
CA GLY A 6 0.70 -10.75 -6.08
C GLY A 6 0.01 -12.08 -5.80
N LEU A 7 -1.31 -12.02 -5.61
CA LEU A 7 -2.17 -13.20 -5.48
C LEU A 7 -2.27 -13.92 -6.81
N ASN A 8 -2.09 -15.24 -6.82
CA ASN A 8 -2.36 -16.04 -8.01
C ASN A 8 -3.90 -16.21 -8.22
N PRO A 9 -4.38 -16.65 -9.39
CA PRO A 9 -5.81 -16.75 -9.66
C PRO A 9 -6.58 -17.68 -8.72
N GLU A 10 -5.95 -18.75 -8.23
CA GLU A 10 -6.56 -19.69 -7.30
C GLU A 10 -6.67 -19.10 -5.89
N GLU A 11 -5.61 -18.43 -5.42
CA GLU A 11 -5.55 -17.65 -4.19
C GLU A 11 -6.61 -16.53 -4.19
N PHE A 12 -6.79 -15.86 -5.33
CA PHE A 12 -7.81 -14.82 -5.48
C PHE A 12 -9.22 -15.40 -5.34
N LYS A 13 -9.50 -16.48 -6.08
CA LYS A 13 -10.81 -17.13 -6.09
C LYS A 13 -11.22 -17.62 -4.69
N ILE A 14 -10.30 -18.25 -3.97
CA ILE A 14 -10.61 -18.77 -2.62
C ILE A 14 -10.88 -17.65 -1.62
N LEU A 15 -10.17 -16.52 -1.72
CA LEU A 15 -10.40 -15.37 -0.86
C LEU A 15 -11.73 -14.66 -1.18
N GLU A 16 -12.15 -14.66 -2.44
CA GLU A 16 -13.45 -14.14 -2.87
C GLU A 16 -14.61 -15.03 -2.39
N GLU A 17 -14.48 -16.36 -2.52
CA GLU A 17 -15.47 -17.34 -2.00
C GLU A 17 -15.71 -17.19 -0.48
N GLU A 18 -14.66 -16.80 0.26
CA GLU A 18 -14.69 -16.65 1.71
C GLU A 18 -15.06 -15.20 2.13
N HIS A 19 -15.45 -14.35 1.18
CA HIS A 19 -15.80 -12.94 1.39
C HIS A 19 -14.70 -12.12 2.11
N ILE A 20 -13.44 -12.53 1.94
CA ILE A 20 -12.27 -11.84 2.49
C ILE A 20 -11.86 -10.68 1.58
N ILE A 21 -11.97 -10.89 0.27
CA ILE A 21 -11.77 -9.86 -0.74
C ILE A 21 -12.98 -9.77 -1.65
N SER A 22 -13.13 -8.64 -2.32
CA SER A 22 -14.07 -8.45 -3.43
C SER A 22 -13.37 -8.57 -4.78
N ALA A 23 -14.17 -8.70 -5.85
CA ALA A 23 -13.70 -8.64 -7.22
C ALA A 23 -12.84 -7.39 -7.47
N SER A 24 -11.74 -7.57 -8.21
CA SER A 24 -10.84 -6.47 -8.55
C SER A 24 -11.51 -5.48 -9.50
N VAL A 25 -11.47 -4.20 -9.16
CA VAL A 25 -11.96 -3.10 -10.01
C VAL A 25 -10.80 -2.12 -10.19
N ASN A 26 -10.38 -1.92 -11.44
CA ASN A 26 -9.26 -1.02 -11.79
C ASN A 26 -7.93 -1.34 -11.08
N GLY A 27 -7.66 -2.63 -10.80
CA GLY A 27 -6.45 -3.08 -10.11
C GLY A 27 -6.47 -2.89 -8.59
N LYS A 28 -7.65 -2.57 -8.02
CA LYS A 28 -7.87 -2.46 -6.58
C LYS A 28 -8.84 -3.54 -6.13
N ILE A 29 -8.54 -4.13 -4.97
CA ILE A 29 -9.43 -5.04 -4.26
C ILE A 29 -9.92 -4.37 -2.99
N LYS A 30 -11.18 -4.59 -2.61
CA LYS A 30 -11.61 -4.29 -1.24
C LYS A 30 -11.28 -5.47 -0.35
N VAL A 31 -10.70 -5.18 0.80
CA VAL A 31 -10.29 -6.16 1.80
C VAL A 31 -11.11 -5.94 3.06
N SER A 32 -11.76 -7.00 3.53
CA SER A 32 -12.56 -6.98 4.75
C SER A 32 -11.67 -6.83 5.98
N THR A 33 -11.97 -5.89 6.88
CA THR A 33 -11.23 -5.70 8.15
C THR A 33 -11.28 -6.91 9.08
N GLY A 34 -12.22 -7.83 8.87
CA GLY A 34 -12.25 -9.15 9.50
C GLY A 34 -10.94 -9.95 9.32
N LEU A 35 -10.15 -9.66 8.28
CA LEU A 35 -8.81 -10.23 8.06
C LEU A 35 -7.84 -9.96 9.23
N LEU A 36 -7.99 -8.81 9.89
CA LEU A 36 -7.12 -8.36 10.99
C LEU A 36 -7.63 -8.82 12.36
N SER A 37 -8.82 -9.40 12.41
CA SER A 37 -9.38 -9.91 13.66
C SER A 37 -8.66 -11.21 14.04
N PRO A 38 -8.18 -11.36 15.29
CA PRO A 38 -7.75 -12.66 15.79
C PRO A 38 -8.87 -13.66 15.57
N LYS A 39 -8.56 -14.91 15.18
CA LYS A 39 -9.55 -16.00 15.28
C LYS A 39 -10.05 -15.99 16.72
N THR A 40 -11.30 -15.61 16.94
CA THR A 40 -12.01 -15.88 18.19
C THR A 40 -12.12 -17.39 18.28
N SER A 41 -11.17 -18.01 18.97
CA SER A 41 -11.25 -19.39 19.39
C SER A 41 -12.33 -19.46 20.47
N ASP A 42 -13.55 -19.80 20.07
CA ASP A 42 -14.54 -20.32 21.00
C ASP A 42 -14.07 -21.70 21.47
N GLY A 43 -13.80 -21.80 22.77
CA GLY A 43 -13.66 -23.05 23.52
C GLY A 43 -12.26 -23.66 23.58
N GLY A 44 -11.56 -23.47 24.71
CA GLY A 44 -10.39 -24.29 25.07
C GLY A 44 -9.60 -23.75 26.25
N THR A 45 -9.85 -24.30 27.43
CA THR A 45 -9.19 -23.98 28.71
C THR A 45 -7.70 -24.33 28.74
N THR A 46 -6.89 -23.43 29.31
CA THR A 46 -5.56 -23.60 29.97
C THR A 46 -4.37 -24.24 29.24
N SER A 47 -3.31 -23.45 29.01
CA SER A 47 -2.08 -23.47 29.85
C SER A 47 -1.04 -22.48 29.31
N SER A 48 -0.39 -21.81 30.25
CA SER A 48 0.63 -20.76 30.06
C SER A 48 1.92 -21.31 29.45
N ASN A 49 2.47 -20.60 28.45
CA ASN A 49 3.91 -20.49 28.25
C ASN A 49 4.23 -19.10 27.66
N SER A 50 4.92 -18.30 28.46
CA SER A 50 5.29 -16.91 28.17
C SER A 50 6.53 -16.87 27.28
N THR A 51 6.34 -16.60 25.99
CA THR A 51 7.38 -16.05 25.11
C THR A 51 6.91 -14.68 24.63
N SER A 52 7.51 -13.62 25.21
CA SER A 52 7.24 -12.24 24.85
C SER A 52 7.62 -11.97 23.40
N THR A 53 6.68 -12.16 22.49
CA THR A 53 6.70 -11.55 21.16
C THR A 53 5.93 -10.25 21.25
N ALA A 54 6.63 -9.12 21.09
CA ALA A 54 6.00 -7.81 21.02
C ALA A 54 5.09 -7.77 19.78
N SER A 55 3.79 -8.02 19.98
CA SER A 55 2.78 -7.86 18.95
C SER A 55 2.32 -6.40 18.97
N VAL A 56 2.65 -5.66 17.90
CA VAL A 56 2.12 -4.31 17.68
C VAL A 56 0.63 -4.44 17.38
N ARG A 57 -0.21 -4.14 18.38
CA ARG A 57 -1.66 -4.07 18.23
C ARG A 57 -2.04 -2.67 17.76
N VAL A 58 -2.55 -2.55 16.54
CA VAL A 58 -3.21 -1.33 16.08
C VAL A 58 -4.63 -1.37 16.65
N LEU A 59 -4.83 -0.72 17.79
CA LEU A 59 -6.15 -0.52 18.40
C LEU A 59 -6.89 0.58 17.63
N TYR A 60 -7.76 0.18 16.71
CA TYR A 60 -8.80 1.09 16.20
C TYR A 60 -9.82 1.30 17.31
N LYS A 61 -9.77 2.47 17.94
CA LYS A 61 -10.67 2.85 19.03
C LYS A 61 -12.06 3.14 18.45
N GLY A 62 -12.93 2.11 18.44
CA GLY A 62 -14.38 2.29 18.50
C GLY A 62 -15.13 2.72 17.24
N GLN A 63 -14.99 1.99 16.13
CA GLN A 63 -15.98 2.04 15.04
C GLN A 63 -16.49 0.63 14.77
N SER A 64 -17.75 0.39 15.10
CA SER A 64 -18.48 -0.87 14.92
C SER A 64 -19.06 -1.01 13.50
N SER A 65 -18.37 -0.47 12.50
CA SER A 65 -18.56 -0.83 11.10
C SER A 65 -17.36 -1.67 10.69
N ILE A 66 -17.62 -2.87 10.17
CA ILE A 66 -16.64 -3.62 9.39
C ILE A 66 -16.36 -2.73 8.16
N GLU A 67 -15.40 -1.81 8.27
CA GLU A 67 -15.00 -0.98 7.14
C GLU A 67 -14.10 -1.83 6.26
N ASP A 68 -14.49 -2.01 5.02
CA ASP A 68 -13.59 -2.53 3.99
C ASP A 68 -12.63 -1.41 3.60
N PHE A 69 -11.40 -1.78 3.25
CA PHE A 69 -10.44 -0.82 2.70
C PHE A 69 -9.95 -1.26 1.32
N GLU A 70 -9.56 -0.30 0.49
CA GLU A 70 -9.02 -0.57 -0.84
C GLU A 70 -7.52 -0.84 -0.78
N LEU A 71 -7.10 -1.90 -1.47
CA LEU A 71 -5.71 -2.32 -1.57
C LEU A 71 -5.38 -2.58 -3.05
N PRO A 72 -4.17 -2.22 -3.54
CA PRO A 72 -3.71 -2.67 -4.86
C PRO A 72 -3.67 -4.20 -4.93
N GLU A 73 -4.12 -4.77 -6.05
CA GLU A 73 -4.17 -6.23 -6.24
C GLU A 73 -2.76 -6.87 -6.38
N ASN A 74 -1.79 -6.08 -6.86
CA ASN A 74 -0.42 -6.51 -7.09
C ASN A 74 0.54 -5.32 -6.97
N LEU A 75 1.84 -5.61 -6.89
CA LEU A 75 2.88 -4.60 -6.73
C LEU A 75 3.36 -3.95 -8.05
N GLU A 76 2.76 -4.30 -9.18
CA GLU A 76 3.12 -3.82 -10.51
C GLU A 76 1.89 -3.35 -11.30
N CYS A 77 1.08 -2.49 -10.68
CA CYS A 77 -0.10 -1.90 -11.29
C CYS A 77 -0.21 -0.39 -11.04
N VAL A 78 -1.05 0.28 -11.83
CA VAL A 78 -1.36 1.71 -11.66
C VAL A 78 -1.93 2.00 -10.27
N ALA A 79 -2.77 1.11 -9.76
CA ALA A 79 -3.39 1.24 -8.44
C ALA A 79 -2.35 1.31 -7.32
N LEU A 80 -1.21 0.61 -7.44
CA LEU A 80 -0.11 0.76 -6.49
C LEU A 80 0.41 2.20 -6.50
N VAL A 81 0.70 2.76 -7.69
CA VAL A 81 1.26 4.11 -7.81
C VAL A 81 0.31 5.16 -7.24
N GLU A 82 -0.99 5.01 -7.46
CA GLU A 82 -2.01 5.83 -6.77
C GLU A 82 -1.94 5.66 -5.25
N TYR A 83 -1.89 4.42 -4.77
CA TYR A 83 -1.86 4.13 -3.34
C TYR A 83 -0.64 4.74 -2.65
N LEU A 84 0.50 4.83 -3.36
CA LEU A 84 1.70 5.54 -2.86
C LEU A 84 1.43 7.01 -2.58
N GLY A 85 0.43 7.62 -3.22
CA GLY A 85 0.00 9.00 -2.99
C GLY A 85 -0.01 9.88 -4.24
N TYR A 86 0.14 9.30 -5.43
CA TYR A 86 -0.05 10.05 -6.68
C TYR A 86 -1.54 10.16 -7.04
N THR A 87 -1.90 11.19 -7.79
CA THR A 87 -3.21 11.27 -8.47
C THR A 87 -3.31 10.18 -9.54
N ARG A 88 -4.54 9.78 -9.92
CA ARG A 88 -4.77 8.76 -10.96
C ARG A 88 -4.04 9.08 -12.26
N THR A 89 -4.16 10.31 -12.75
CA THR A 89 -3.53 10.75 -13.99
C THR A 89 -2.00 10.65 -13.92
N LYS A 90 -1.40 11.08 -12.80
CA LYS A 90 0.06 11.00 -12.62
C LYS A 90 0.52 9.54 -12.45
N ALA A 91 -0.27 8.72 -11.77
CA ALA A 91 0.01 7.30 -11.60
C ALA A 91 0.03 6.55 -12.95
N GLU A 92 -0.93 6.83 -13.83
CA GLU A 92 -0.97 6.29 -15.19
C GLU A 92 0.26 6.74 -15.98
N GLU A 93 0.62 8.03 -15.94
CA GLU A 93 1.81 8.56 -16.61
C GLU A 93 3.10 7.87 -16.15
N ILE A 94 3.29 7.71 -14.83
CA ILE A 94 4.44 7.03 -14.24
C ILE A 94 4.47 5.56 -14.67
N PHE A 95 3.33 4.88 -14.58
CA PHE A 95 3.23 3.47 -14.94
C PHE A 95 3.53 3.24 -16.43
N THR A 96 2.96 4.07 -17.32
CA THR A 96 3.23 4.00 -18.77
C THR A 96 4.71 4.22 -19.06
N ARG A 97 5.34 5.23 -18.45
CA ARG A 97 6.80 5.46 -18.63
C ARG A 97 7.65 4.33 -18.09
N TRP A 98 7.28 3.75 -16.95
CA TRP A 98 7.95 2.57 -16.41
C TRP A 98 7.78 1.38 -17.36
N ALA A 99 6.57 1.07 -17.82
CA ALA A 99 6.29 -0.07 -18.70
C ALA A 99 6.98 0.08 -20.08
N ALA A 100 7.08 1.30 -20.61
CA ALA A 100 7.73 1.60 -21.88
C ALA A 100 9.25 1.84 -21.80
N ARG A 101 9.87 1.61 -20.63
CA ARG A 101 11.30 1.88 -20.43
C ARG A 101 12.16 1.02 -21.39
N PRO A 102 13.20 1.59 -22.02
CA PRO A 102 14.09 0.83 -22.88
C PRO A 102 14.89 -0.17 -22.06
N ASP A 103 14.85 -1.43 -22.50
CA ASP A 103 15.55 -2.58 -21.91
C ASP A 103 15.32 -2.79 -20.39
N PRO A 104 14.32 -3.60 -20.02
CA PRO A 104 14.04 -3.95 -18.61
C PRO A 104 15.24 -4.54 -17.88
N ASP A 105 16.17 -5.18 -18.58
CA ASP A 105 17.37 -5.80 -17.99
C ASP A 105 18.43 -4.73 -17.65
N SER A 106 18.50 -3.64 -18.42
CA SER A 106 19.37 -2.49 -18.16
C SER A 106 18.80 -1.51 -17.14
N ASN A 107 17.46 -1.44 -17.00
CA ASN A 107 16.78 -0.66 -15.97
C ASN A 107 15.87 -1.55 -15.10
N PRO A 108 16.46 -2.36 -14.19
CA PRO A 108 15.73 -3.34 -13.37
C PRO A 108 15.01 -2.68 -12.18
N TYR A 109 14.74 -1.37 -12.24
CA TYR A 109 14.00 -0.71 -11.17
C TYR A 109 12.56 -1.24 -11.14
N SER A 110 12.19 -1.77 -9.97
CA SER A 110 10.79 -2.08 -9.67
C SER A 110 9.92 -0.83 -9.80
N LEU A 111 8.63 -1.01 -10.04
CA LEU A 111 7.67 0.09 -10.18
C LEU A 111 7.74 1.04 -8.97
N LYS A 112 7.87 0.50 -7.74
CA LYS A 112 8.12 1.29 -6.52
C LYS A 112 9.31 2.23 -6.67
N LYS A 113 10.47 1.69 -7.04
CA LYS A 113 11.70 2.48 -7.11
C LYS A 113 11.58 3.54 -8.20
N TYR A 114 10.96 3.20 -9.32
CA TYR A 114 10.68 4.14 -10.40
C TYR A 114 9.78 5.29 -9.93
N ALA A 115 8.68 4.98 -9.23
CA ALA A 115 7.75 5.96 -8.68
C ALA A 115 8.37 6.86 -7.59
N ILE A 116 9.31 6.34 -6.79
CA ILE A 116 10.05 7.16 -5.81
C ILE A 116 11.06 8.08 -6.52
N ILE A 117 11.82 7.57 -7.50
CA ILE A 117 12.79 8.37 -8.27
C ILE A 117 12.10 9.52 -9.00
N GLU A 118 10.84 9.34 -9.41
CA GLU A 118 10.05 10.40 -10.02
C GLU A 118 10.02 11.68 -9.17
N LEU A 119 10.06 11.58 -7.83
CA LEU A 119 10.08 12.74 -6.92
C LEU A 119 11.27 13.68 -7.17
N ASN A 120 12.36 13.21 -7.77
CA ASN A 120 13.48 14.07 -8.17
C ASN A 120 13.08 15.14 -9.20
N ASN A 121 11.95 14.96 -9.89
CA ASN A 121 11.40 15.95 -10.80
C ASN A 121 10.69 17.10 -10.06
N LEU A 122 10.42 16.98 -8.76
CA LEU A 122 9.80 18.03 -7.94
C LEU A 122 10.75 19.24 -7.79
N GLU A 123 12.06 18.99 -7.76
CA GLU A 123 13.09 20.03 -7.73
C GLU A 123 13.41 20.62 -9.11
N ARG A 124 12.71 20.20 -10.17
CA ARG A 124 12.89 20.71 -11.54
C ARG A 124 11.85 21.76 -11.88
N ALA A 125 12.17 22.61 -12.85
CA ALA A 125 11.21 23.57 -13.40
C ALA A 125 10.03 22.83 -14.08
N PRO A 126 8.80 23.36 -14.02
CA PRO A 126 8.42 24.60 -13.33
C PRO A 126 8.09 24.41 -11.84
N ILE A 127 8.03 23.17 -11.34
CA ILE A 127 7.57 22.85 -9.97
C ILE A 127 8.48 23.48 -8.90
N ARG A 128 9.78 23.54 -9.16
CA ARG A 128 10.78 24.15 -8.28
C ARG A 128 10.38 25.55 -7.79
N GLU A 129 9.72 26.34 -8.64
CA GLU A 129 9.29 27.71 -8.31
C GLU A 129 8.27 27.74 -7.17
N PHE A 130 7.52 26.66 -6.98
CA PHE A 130 6.46 26.53 -5.98
C PHE A 130 6.94 25.84 -4.69
N LEU A 131 8.23 25.50 -4.55
CA LEU A 131 8.74 24.81 -3.35
C LEU A 131 8.53 25.59 -2.05
N HIS A 132 8.44 26.92 -2.12
CA HIS A 132 8.09 27.78 -1.00
C HIS A 132 6.62 27.68 -0.56
N GLN A 133 5.78 27.01 -1.38
CA GLN A 133 4.38 26.67 -1.12
C GLN A 133 4.19 25.15 -1.25
N PRO A 134 4.57 24.34 -0.23
CA PRO A 134 4.66 22.89 -0.36
C PRO A 134 3.37 22.21 -0.85
N ALA A 135 2.21 22.66 -0.36
CA ALA A 135 0.92 22.16 -0.81
C ALA A 135 0.69 22.38 -2.32
N GLU A 136 1.08 23.55 -2.84
CA GLU A 136 0.93 23.89 -4.25
C GLU A 136 1.93 23.13 -5.13
N ALA A 137 3.18 23.00 -4.68
CA ALA A 137 4.18 22.18 -5.35
C ALA A 137 3.71 20.72 -5.47
N MET A 138 3.21 20.13 -4.39
CA MET A 138 2.66 18.77 -4.38
C MET A 138 1.47 18.61 -5.34
N ARG A 139 0.49 19.53 -5.30
CA ARG A 139 -0.67 19.48 -6.21
C ARG A 139 -0.24 19.55 -7.67
N ARG A 140 0.65 20.49 -8.02
CA ARG A 140 1.14 20.65 -9.40
C ARG A 140 1.98 19.46 -9.87
N PHE A 141 2.70 18.82 -8.95
CA PHE A 141 3.47 17.62 -9.23
C PHE A 141 2.58 16.38 -9.47
N GLY A 142 1.33 16.42 -9.01
CA GLY A 142 0.37 15.34 -9.13
C GLY A 142 0.32 14.42 -7.92
N ILE A 143 0.63 14.93 -6.72
CA ILE A 143 0.37 14.25 -5.44
C ILE A 143 -1.12 14.38 -5.09
N SER A 144 -1.70 13.33 -4.50
CA SER A 144 -3.12 13.27 -4.14
C SER A 144 -3.47 14.27 -3.04
N GLN A 145 -4.70 14.79 -3.08
CA GLN A 145 -5.18 15.75 -2.09
C GLN A 145 -5.13 15.18 -0.66
N GLU A 146 -5.48 13.90 -0.49
CA GLU A 146 -5.38 13.21 0.80
C GLU A 146 -3.96 13.25 1.39
N MET A 147 -2.94 13.05 0.55
CA MET A 147 -1.55 13.10 1.00
C MET A 147 -1.12 14.55 1.30
N VAL A 148 -1.53 15.51 0.46
CA VAL A 148 -1.30 16.94 0.70
C VAL A 148 -1.87 17.35 2.06
N ASP A 149 -3.15 17.07 2.31
CA ASP A 149 -3.85 17.46 3.54
C ASP A 149 -3.18 16.89 4.78
N LYS A 150 -2.80 15.60 4.74
CA LYS A 150 -2.13 14.92 5.86
C LYS A 150 -0.73 15.48 6.14
N MET A 151 0.02 15.80 5.10
CA MET A 151 1.40 16.30 5.24
C MET A 151 1.44 17.77 5.67
N THR A 152 0.50 18.59 5.20
CA THR A 152 0.46 20.02 5.53
C THR A 152 -0.49 20.36 6.67
N ALA A 153 -0.94 19.34 7.42
CA ALA A 153 -1.80 19.53 8.58
C ALA A 153 -1.09 20.43 9.63
N PRO A 154 -1.76 21.45 10.20
CA PRO A 154 -1.13 22.39 11.13
C PRO A 154 -0.44 21.71 12.32
N GLU A 155 -0.98 20.60 12.81
CA GLU A 155 -0.44 19.80 13.90
C GLU A 155 0.90 19.12 13.56
N HIS A 156 1.25 18.98 12.29
CA HIS A 156 2.49 18.35 11.83
C HIS A 156 3.56 19.37 11.43
N LYS A 157 3.29 20.67 11.57
CA LYS A 157 4.15 21.74 11.05
C LYS A 157 5.61 21.61 11.50
N ASP A 158 5.84 21.47 12.79
CA ASP A 158 7.20 21.42 13.35
C ASP A 158 8.00 20.22 12.83
N ILE A 159 7.33 19.08 12.65
CA ILE A 159 7.94 17.88 12.08
C ILE A 159 8.20 18.09 10.59
N PHE A 160 7.22 18.62 9.87
CA PHE A 160 7.29 18.86 8.44
C PHE A 160 8.44 19.81 8.08
N GLU A 161 8.71 20.83 8.90
CA GLU A 161 9.81 21.79 8.68
C GLU A 161 11.21 21.23 8.99
N ALA A 162 11.32 20.06 9.64
CA ALA A 162 12.61 19.48 10.02
C ALA A 162 13.41 18.89 8.84
N GLU A 163 12.76 18.62 7.71
CA GLU A 163 13.35 17.99 6.53
C GLU A 163 12.72 18.50 5.24
N THR A 164 13.30 18.13 4.10
CA THR A 164 12.78 18.55 2.79
C THR A 164 11.44 17.91 2.44
N LEU A 165 10.65 18.56 1.58
CA LEU A 165 9.40 18.00 1.06
C LEU A 165 9.62 16.65 0.35
N VAL A 166 10.69 16.53 -0.43
CA VAL A 166 11.06 15.28 -1.13
C VAL A 166 11.32 14.16 -0.13
N TYR A 167 12.06 14.44 0.95
CA TYR A 167 12.33 13.47 2.01
C TYR A 167 11.04 12.94 2.65
N TRP A 168 10.10 13.82 2.98
CA TRP A 168 8.84 13.41 3.59
C TRP A 168 7.95 12.61 2.64
N LEU A 169 7.88 13.01 1.36
CA LEU A 169 7.14 12.27 0.34
C LEU A 169 7.73 10.87 0.14
N GLU A 170 9.06 10.76 0.01
CA GLU A 170 9.75 9.48 -0.12
C GLU A 170 9.48 8.56 1.08
N THR A 171 9.56 9.10 2.29
CA THR A 171 9.31 8.37 3.54
C THR A 171 7.86 7.86 3.60
N ALA A 172 6.90 8.71 3.28
CA ALA A 172 5.48 8.36 3.27
C ALA A 172 5.16 7.31 2.18
N MET A 173 5.72 7.44 0.97
CA MET A 173 5.57 6.46 -0.11
C MET A 173 6.16 5.10 0.27
N ARG A 174 7.34 5.07 0.90
CA ARG A 174 7.94 3.82 1.39
C ARG A 174 7.08 3.14 2.44
N SER A 175 6.54 3.90 3.39
CA SER A 175 5.63 3.39 4.41
C SER A 175 4.34 2.80 3.80
N ARG A 176 3.73 3.52 2.85
CA ARG A 176 2.56 3.05 2.11
C ARG A 176 2.84 1.78 1.32
N TYR A 177 3.98 1.70 0.62
CA TYR A 177 4.39 0.49 -0.09
C TYR A 177 4.53 -0.70 0.85
N GLY A 178 5.26 -0.55 1.97
CA GLY A 178 5.46 -1.63 2.93
C GLY A 178 4.13 -2.10 3.55
N THR A 179 3.15 -1.19 3.66
CA THR A 179 1.78 -1.54 4.06
C THR A 179 1.12 -2.46 3.02
N VAL A 180 1.22 -2.13 1.73
CA VAL A 180 0.65 -2.96 0.65
C VAL A 180 1.28 -4.34 0.62
N GLU A 181 2.61 -4.40 0.63
CA GLU A 181 3.39 -5.63 0.62
C GLU A 181 2.97 -6.56 1.77
N ARG A 182 2.90 -6.01 2.99
CA ARG A 182 2.44 -6.75 4.17
C ARG A 182 1.02 -7.28 4.02
N TYR A 183 0.08 -6.49 3.52
CA TYR A 183 -1.31 -6.96 3.38
C TYR A 183 -1.45 -8.05 2.31
N LEU A 184 -0.73 -7.92 1.19
CA LEU A 184 -0.71 -8.96 0.16
C LEU A 184 -0.10 -10.27 0.70
N GLU A 185 0.94 -10.20 1.51
CA GLU A 185 1.51 -11.38 2.18
C GLU A 185 0.52 -12.04 3.15
N ILE A 186 -0.23 -11.26 3.92
CA ILE A 186 -1.27 -11.77 4.84
C ILE A 186 -2.38 -12.47 4.04
N LEU A 187 -2.86 -11.84 2.96
CA LEU A 187 -3.88 -12.42 2.08
C LEU A 187 -3.40 -13.73 1.46
N LYS A 188 -2.17 -13.76 0.96
CA LYS A 188 -1.56 -14.96 0.39
C LYS A 188 -1.44 -16.08 1.41
N SER A 189 -0.92 -15.78 2.60
CA SER A 189 -0.81 -16.75 3.69
C SER A 189 -2.17 -17.30 4.10
N ARG A 190 -3.21 -16.46 4.08
CA ARG A 190 -4.58 -16.87 4.37
C ARG A 190 -5.14 -17.79 3.29
N ALA A 191 -4.97 -17.46 2.01
CA ALA A 191 -5.39 -18.28 0.89
C ALA A 191 -4.78 -19.68 0.95
N ILE A 192 -3.45 -19.76 1.13
CA ILE A 192 -2.71 -21.03 1.29
C ILE A 192 -3.26 -21.84 2.47
N GLY A 193 -3.51 -21.18 3.61
CA GLY A 193 -4.10 -21.83 4.78
C GLY A 193 -5.48 -22.45 4.52
N ILE A 194 -6.32 -21.79 3.72
CA ILE A 194 -7.65 -22.29 3.38
C ILE A 194 -7.55 -23.48 2.41
N LEU A 195 -6.72 -23.38 1.38
CA LEU A 195 -6.47 -24.47 0.42
C LEU A 195 -6.01 -25.74 1.13
N HIS A 196 -5.01 -25.62 2.02
CA HIS A 196 -4.51 -26.75 2.82
C HIS A 196 -5.56 -27.39 3.74
N THR A 197 -6.60 -26.65 4.15
CA THR A 197 -7.71 -27.22 4.93
C THR A 197 -8.78 -27.88 4.07
N LYS A 198 -8.96 -27.42 2.82
CA LYS A 198 -9.87 -28.04 1.85
C LYS A 198 -9.30 -29.38 1.35
N ASP A 199 -7.99 -29.48 1.12
CA ASP A 199 -7.34 -30.72 0.67
C ASP A 199 -7.35 -31.87 1.71
N LYS A 200 -7.65 -31.55 2.97
CA LYS A 200 -7.73 -32.53 4.07
C LYS A 200 -9.14 -33.06 4.33
N LYS A 201 -10.15 -32.55 3.62
CA LYS A 201 -11.55 -33.02 3.69
C LYS A 201 -11.89 -33.88 2.49
#